data_AF-A0AAU5WDY4-F1
#
_entry.id   AF-A0AAU5WDY4-F1
#
_cell.length_a   1.000
_cell.length_b   1.000
_cell.length_c   1.000
_cell.angle_alpha   90.00
_cell.angle_beta   90.00
_cell.angle_gamma   90.00
#
_symmetry.space_group_name_H-M   'P 1'
#
loop_
_entity.id
_entity.type
_entity.pdbx_description
1 polymer ?
#
loop_
_entity_poly.entity_id
_entity_poly.type
_entity_poly.pdbx_seq_one_letter_code
_entity_poly.pdbx_strand_id
1 'polypeptide(L)'
;MSQPGWYPDPHGTGGLRWWDGRGWTDHLTPEPHPQPRAPAVQPVDAAVRGLRLHADQQAMTYGNASLPWQHVEWVAYWAASLPDGYGRGPGVQWIFQVGRHPFHGGPRVEVVIEPAALTGRDPAADSERLWLRLVELCRAQAERRLVAEMAGRVQAGESIDVAHGLTVHPGGVRGHRVSLSWSAVAGATVESGRIWIKQSSGSTPVLYIPQQNPNAVLVPALLSALKRMRAG
;
A
#
# COMPACT_ATOMS: atom_id res chain seq x y z
N MET A 1 -54.72 8.98 15.29
CA MET A 1 -53.84 10.14 15.50
C MET A 1 -52.40 9.64 15.46
N SER A 2 -51.57 10.18 14.58
CA SER A 2 -50.18 9.74 14.40
C SER A 2 -49.32 10.19 15.58
N GLN A 3 -48.45 9.32 16.10
CA GLN A 3 -47.53 9.67 17.19
C GLN A 3 -46.43 10.64 16.70
N PRO A 4 -45.90 11.50 17.58
CA PRO A 4 -44.77 12.36 17.23
C PRO A 4 -43.58 11.52 16.75
N GLY A 5 -42.98 11.89 15.62
CA GLY A 5 -41.95 11.07 14.97
C GLY A 5 -41.45 11.64 13.64
N TRP A 6 -40.41 11.03 13.09
CA TRP A 6 -39.87 11.35 11.76
C TRP A 6 -40.63 10.58 10.68
N TYR A 7 -41.08 11.28 9.65
CA TYR A 7 -41.83 10.70 8.54
C TYR A 7 -41.37 11.32 7.21
N PRO A 8 -41.61 10.65 6.06
CA PRO A 8 -41.29 11.21 4.75
C PRO A 8 -41.94 12.58 4.54
N ASP A 9 -41.16 13.57 4.10
CA ASP A 9 -41.68 14.93 3.90
C ASP A 9 -42.74 14.96 2.80
N PRO A 10 -44.02 15.27 3.12
CA PRO A 10 -45.08 15.32 2.13
C PRO A 10 -44.93 16.50 1.15
N HIS A 11 -44.06 17.47 1.47
CA HIS A 11 -43.77 18.61 0.61
C HIS A 11 -42.61 18.36 -0.38
N GLY A 12 -42.04 17.15 -0.41
CA GLY A 12 -41.20 16.68 -1.51
C GLY A 12 -39.72 17.06 -1.46
N THR A 13 -39.18 17.43 -0.29
CA THR A 13 -37.73 17.74 -0.16
C THR A 13 -36.80 16.52 -0.22
N GLY A 14 -37.35 15.30 -0.31
CA GLY A 14 -36.56 14.06 -0.38
C GLY A 14 -36.05 13.53 0.97
N GLY A 15 -36.24 14.29 2.05
CA GLY A 15 -35.81 13.94 3.42
C GLY A 15 -36.94 13.50 4.36
N LEU A 16 -36.58 13.28 5.63
CA LEU A 16 -37.53 13.07 6.73
C LEU A 16 -37.85 14.41 7.40
N ARG A 17 -39.13 14.62 7.72
CA ARG A 17 -39.66 15.76 8.48
C ARG A 17 -40.25 15.31 9.80
N TRP A 18 -40.11 16.12 10.83
CA TRP A 18 -40.66 15.80 12.15
C TRP A 18 -42.15 16.17 12.22
N TRP A 19 -42.98 15.22 12.66
CA TRP A 19 -44.37 15.42 13.05
C TRP A 19 -44.43 15.49 14.57
N ASP A 20 -45.06 16.52 15.14
CA ASP A 20 -45.13 16.73 16.60
C ASP A 20 -46.37 16.11 17.27
N GLY A 21 -47.20 15.39 16.50
CA GLY A 21 -48.49 14.84 16.96
C GLY A 21 -49.70 15.69 16.59
N ARG A 22 -49.50 16.95 16.16
CA ARG A 22 -50.55 17.89 15.73
C ARG A 22 -50.27 18.54 14.37
N GLY A 23 -49.00 18.74 14.00
CA GLY A 23 -48.55 19.39 12.78
C GLY A 23 -47.12 18.99 12.38
N TRP A 24 -46.77 19.30 11.12
CA TRP A 24 -45.39 19.19 10.63
C TRP A 24 -44.56 20.38 11.13
N THR A 25 -43.34 20.13 11.59
CA THR A 25 -42.42 21.20 12.00
C THR A 25 -41.40 21.50 10.89
N ASP A 26 -40.64 22.59 11.04
CA ASP A 26 -39.56 22.96 10.12
C ASP A 26 -38.27 22.14 10.32
N HIS A 27 -38.27 21.19 11.26
CA HIS A 27 -37.14 20.30 11.44
C HIS A 27 -37.12 19.28 10.30
N LEU A 28 -36.18 19.46 9.39
CA LEU A 28 -35.80 18.51 8.35
C LEU A 28 -34.54 17.79 8.79
N THR A 29 -34.48 16.49 8.56
CA THR A 29 -33.19 15.79 8.62
C THR A 29 -32.38 16.28 7.41
N PRO A 30 -31.17 16.84 7.57
CA PRO A 30 -30.31 17.12 6.44
C PRO A 30 -30.08 15.79 5.71
N GLU A 31 -30.28 15.75 4.39
CA GLU A 31 -29.92 14.56 3.61
C GLU A 31 -28.48 14.15 3.99
N PRO A 32 -28.23 12.85 4.26
CA PRO A 32 -26.88 12.39 4.45
C PRO A 32 -26.09 12.79 3.22
N HIS A 33 -25.16 13.73 3.40
CA HIS A 33 -24.34 14.20 2.30
C HIS A 33 -23.68 12.95 1.70
N PRO A 34 -23.75 12.74 0.38
CA PRO A 34 -23.07 11.62 -0.24
C PRO A 34 -21.61 11.72 0.18
N GLN A 35 -21.15 10.76 0.99
CA GLN A 35 -19.76 10.71 1.39
C GLN A 35 -18.93 10.71 0.10
N PRO A 36 -17.86 11.51 0.00
CA PRO A 36 -17.00 11.47 -1.17
C PRO A 36 -16.55 10.02 -1.36
N ARG A 37 -17.06 9.36 -2.40
CA ARG A 37 -16.59 8.03 -2.78
C ARG A 37 -15.11 8.22 -3.06
N ALA A 38 -14.24 7.61 -2.25
CA ALA A 38 -12.81 7.60 -2.52
C ALA A 38 -12.63 7.21 -3.99
N PRO A 39 -11.79 7.91 -4.77
CA PRO A 39 -11.65 7.65 -6.19
C PRO A 39 -11.37 6.16 -6.38
N ALA A 40 -12.21 5.49 -7.19
CA ALA A 40 -12.04 4.08 -7.47
C ALA A 40 -10.68 3.92 -8.17
N VAL A 41 -9.73 3.24 -7.54
CA VAL A 41 -8.46 2.88 -8.17
C VAL A 41 -8.80 2.08 -9.42
N GLN A 42 -8.38 2.58 -10.60
CA GLN A 42 -8.73 1.97 -11.87
C GLN A 42 -8.04 0.61 -12.03
N PRO A 43 -8.76 -0.44 -12.45
CA PRO A 43 -8.16 -1.75 -12.70
C PRO A 43 -7.10 -1.66 -13.80
N VAL A 44 -6.03 -2.42 -13.64
CA VAL A 44 -4.94 -2.55 -14.59
C VAL A 44 -5.23 -3.73 -15.50
N ASP A 45 -5.25 -3.48 -16.81
CA ASP A 45 -5.38 -4.48 -17.85
C ASP A 45 -4.30 -4.23 -18.91
N ALA A 46 -3.37 -5.17 -19.06
CA ALA A 46 -2.27 -5.05 -20.02
C ALA A 46 -1.78 -6.42 -20.51
N ALA A 47 -1.09 -6.42 -21.64
CA ALA A 47 -0.26 -7.56 -22.05
C ALA A 47 1.20 -7.22 -21.74
N VAL A 48 1.84 -8.01 -20.87
CA VAL A 48 3.25 -7.86 -20.51
C VAL A 48 3.97 -9.13 -20.94
N ARG A 49 4.97 -9.01 -21.83
CA ARG A 49 5.73 -10.16 -22.36
C ARG A 49 4.82 -11.26 -22.96
N GLY A 50 3.71 -10.86 -23.59
CA GLY A 50 2.74 -11.78 -24.19
C GLY A 50 1.77 -12.45 -23.20
N LEU A 51 1.89 -12.18 -21.90
CA LEU A 51 1.00 -12.69 -20.87
C LEU A 51 0.00 -11.60 -20.44
N ARG A 52 -1.25 -11.99 -20.19
CA ARG A 52 -2.26 -11.06 -19.66
C ARG A 52 -1.95 -10.75 -18.20
N LEU A 53 -1.80 -9.46 -17.91
CA LEU A 53 -1.78 -8.87 -16.58
C LEU A 53 -3.15 -8.24 -16.34
N HIS A 54 -3.85 -8.69 -15.30
CA HIS A 54 -5.08 -8.07 -14.83
C HIS A 54 -5.01 -7.88 -13.32
N ALA A 55 -5.28 -6.67 -12.83
CA ALA A 55 -5.29 -6.36 -11.41
C ALA A 55 -6.42 -5.39 -11.09
N ASP A 56 -7.31 -5.77 -10.18
CA ASP A 56 -8.48 -4.99 -9.80
C ASP A 56 -8.56 -4.85 -8.26
N GLN A 57 -9.75 -4.58 -7.70
CA GLN A 57 -9.90 -4.47 -6.24
C GLN A 57 -9.87 -5.82 -5.50
N GLN A 58 -10.00 -6.94 -6.21
CA GLN A 58 -10.13 -8.27 -5.62
C GLN A 58 -8.82 -9.05 -5.66
N ALA A 59 -8.15 -9.05 -6.81
CA ALA A 59 -6.96 -9.85 -7.01
C ALA A 59 -5.99 -9.23 -8.04
N MET A 60 -4.78 -9.78 -8.03
CA MET A 60 -3.81 -9.61 -9.12
C MET A 60 -3.62 -10.95 -9.84
N THR A 61 -3.65 -10.91 -11.16
CA THR A 61 -3.42 -12.05 -12.04
C THR A 61 -2.37 -11.72 -13.09
N TYR A 62 -1.47 -12.66 -13.35
CA TYR A 62 -0.48 -12.53 -14.42
C TYR A 62 -0.16 -13.90 -15.01
N GLY A 63 -0.49 -14.10 -16.28
CA GLY A 63 -0.46 -15.43 -16.90
C GLY A 63 -1.34 -16.41 -16.13
N ASN A 64 -0.74 -17.45 -15.57
CA ASN A 64 -1.44 -18.47 -14.77
C ASN A 64 -1.40 -18.20 -13.26
N ALA A 65 -0.66 -17.19 -12.82
CA ALA A 65 -0.57 -16.82 -11.41
C ALA A 65 -1.74 -15.92 -11.02
N SER A 66 -2.35 -16.18 -9.87
CA SER A 66 -3.42 -15.37 -9.30
C SER A 66 -3.24 -15.28 -7.79
N LEU A 67 -3.39 -14.08 -7.23
CA LEU A 67 -3.35 -13.86 -5.79
C LEU A 67 -4.40 -12.81 -5.38
N PRO A 68 -5.44 -13.19 -4.62
CA PRO A 68 -6.36 -12.23 -4.00
C PRO A 68 -5.63 -11.29 -3.04
N TRP A 69 -5.96 -10.00 -3.04
CA TRP A 69 -5.28 -8.99 -2.20
C TRP A 69 -5.40 -9.29 -0.70
N GLN A 70 -6.52 -9.89 -0.29
CA GLN A 70 -6.74 -10.33 1.09
C GLN A 70 -5.77 -11.42 1.55
N HIS A 71 -5.19 -12.19 0.61
CA HIS A 71 -4.24 -13.25 0.92
C HIS A 71 -2.78 -12.81 0.72
N VAL A 72 -2.52 -11.58 0.26
CA VAL A 72 -1.15 -11.06 0.16
C VAL A 72 -0.58 -10.89 1.57
N GLU A 73 0.59 -11.47 1.83
CA GLU A 73 1.29 -11.38 3.12
C GLU A 73 2.59 -10.58 3.02
N TRP A 74 3.08 -10.33 1.79
CA TRP A 74 4.23 -9.47 1.55
C TRP A 74 4.22 -8.84 0.16
N VAL A 75 4.95 -7.73 0.04
CA VAL A 75 5.11 -6.97 -1.22
C VAL A 75 6.57 -6.57 -1.44
N ALA A 76 6.99 -6.49 -2.70
CA ALA A 76 8.27 -5.88 -3.09
C ALA A 76 8.15 -5.28 -4.49
N TYR A 77 8.62 -4.05 -4.68
CA TYR A 77 8.69 -3.43 -6.00
C TYR A 77 9.83 -2.42 -6.06
N TRP A 78 10.52 -2.38 -7.19
CA TRP A 78 11.64 -1.48 -7.46
C TRP A 78 11.86 -1.28 -8.95
N ALA A 79 12.53 -0.19 -9.32
CA ALA A 79 13.09 0.00 -10.64
C ALA A 79 14.57 -0.38 -10.62
N ALA A 80 14.99 -1.27 -11.50
CA ALA A 80 16.36 -1.73 -11.63
C ALA A 80 17.00 -1.11 -12.89
N SER A 81 18.15 -0.46 -12.72
CA SER A 81 18.99 -0.06 -13.84
C SER A 81 19.73 -1.29 -14.38
N LEU A 82 19.56 -1.57 -15.66
CA LEU A 82 20.35 -2.56 -16.38
C LEU A 82 21.64 -1.92 -16.88
N PRO A 83 22.82 -2.46 -16.52
CA PRO A 83 24.08 -2.02 -17.09
C PRO A 83 24.16 -2.40 -18.57
N ASP A 84 25.06 -1.75 -19.30
CA ASP A 84 25.37 -2.09 -20.68
C ASP A 84 25.89 -3.53 -20.77
N GLY A 85 25.24 -4.35 -21.60
CA GLY A 85 25.64 -5.74 -21.77
C GLY A 85 24.82 -6.50 -22.81
N TYR A 86 25.49 -7.41 -23.53
CA TYR A 86 24.89 -8.33 -24.51
C TYR A 86 24.04 -7.66 -25.61
N GLY A 87 24.52 -6.56 -26.20
CA GLY A 87 23.85 -5.92 -27.35
C GLY A 87 22.55 -5.19 -27.02
N ARG A 88 22.23 -5.00 -25.73
CA ARG A 88 21.15 -4.14 -25.25
C ARG A 88 21.77 -2.86 -24.67
N GLY A 89 21.25 -1.70 -25.08
CA GLY A 89 21.63 -0.42 -24.48
C GLY A 89 21.18 -0.31 -23.02
N PRO A 90 21.61 0.73 -22.29
CA PRO A 90 21.26 0.91 -20.90
C PRO A 90 19.74 1.08 -20.79
N GLY A 91 19.15 0.47 -19.77
CA GLY A 91 17.69 0.43 -19.65
C GLY A 91 17.22 0.32 -18.21
N VAL A 92 15.93 0.53 -18.00
CA VAL A 92 15.28 0.33 -16.71
C VAL A 92 14.30 -0.82 -16.84
N GLN A 93 14.29 -1.71 -15.84
CA GLN A 93 13.23 -2.68 -15.66
C GLN A 93 12.45 -2.32 -14.39
N TRP A 94 11.13 -2.43 -14.45
CA TRP A 94 10.29 -2.24 -13.28
C TRP A 94 9.77 -3.58 -12.80
N ILE A 95 10.09 -3.92 -11.55
CA ILE A 95 9.76 -5.19 -10.93
C ILE A 95 8.67 -4.94 -9.90
N PHE A 96 7.66 -5.80 -9.90
CA PHE A 96 6.57 -5.81 -8.95
C PHE A 96 6.26 -7.24 -8.50
N GLN A 97 6.21 -7.45 -7.19
CA GLN A 97 6.00 -8.74 -6.56
C GLN A 97 5.03 -8.64 -5.39
N VAL A 98 4.11 -9.59 -5.31
CA VAL A 98 3.24 -9.83 -4.15
C VAL A 98 3.14 -11.32 -3.90
N GLY A 99 3.10 -11.74 -2.64
CA GLY A 99 3.09 -13.16 -2.32
C GLY A 99 2.61 -13.51 -0.93
N ARG A 100 2.62 -14.82 -0.66
CA ARG A 100 2.36 -15.41 0.66
C ARG A 100 3.64 -15.91 1.30
N HIS A 101 3.59 -16.10 2.62
CA HIS A 101 4.65 -16.71 3.43
C HIS A 101 6.00 -16.00 3.21
N PRO A 102 6.12 -14.74 3.66
CA PRO A 102 7.36 -13.99 3.51
C PRO A 102 8.54 -14.81 4.00
N PHE A 103 9.65 -14.78 3.26
CA PHE A 103 10.90 -15.50 3.59
C PHE A 103 10.85 -17.04 3.48
N HIS A 104 9.72 -17.64 3.08
CA HIS A 104 9.55 -19.09 2.99
C HIS A 104 9.25 -19.60 1.58
N GLY A 105 9.39 -18.75 0.55
CA GLY A 105 9.21 -19.16 -0.85
C GLY A 105 7.77 -19.55 -1.21
N GLY A 106 6.78 -18.96 -0.54
CA GLY A 106 5.36 -19.20 -0.85
C GLY A 106 4.93 -18.73 -2.25
N PRO A 107 3.67 -19.01 -2.65
CA PRO A 107 3.14 -18.60 -3.94
C PRO A 107 3.20 -17.07 -4.09
N ARG A 108 3.61 -16.61 -5.27
CA ARG A 108 3.73 -15.18 -5.60
C ARG A 108 3.30 -14.87 -7.03
N VAL A 109 2.83 -13.64 -7.23
CA VAL A 109 2.71 -13.02 -8.55
C VAL A 109 3.91 -12.10 -8.72
N GLU A 110 4.65 -12.28 -9.81
CA GLU A 110 5.83 -11.48 -10.15
C GLU A 110 5.69 -10.96 -11.58
N VAL A 111 5.80 -9.65 -11.73
CA VAL A 111 5.76 -8.97 -13.02
C VAL A 111 7.05 -8.20 -13.21
N VAL A 112 7.70 -8.44 -14.34
CA VAL A 112 8.87 -7.69 -14.80
C VAL A 112 8.46 -6.96 -16.08
N ILE A 113 8.39 -5.63 -15.98
CA ILE A 113 8.03 -4.75 -17.07
C ILE A 113 9.32 -4.17 -17.64
N GLU A 114 9.56 -4.41 -18.91
CA GLU A 114 10.67 -3.82 -19.67
C GLU A 114 10.10 -2.86 -20.71
N PRO A 115 10.81 -1.80 -21.12
CA PRO A 115 10.36 -0.90 -22.17
C PRO A 115 9.92 -1.65 -23.43
N ALA A 116 10.71 -2.63 -23.87
CA ALA A 116 10.39 -3.43 -25.06
C ALA A 116 9.16 -4.35 -24.90
N ALA A 117 8.57 -4.47 -23.71
CA ALA A 117 7.43 -5.35 -23.47
C ALA A 117 6.09 -4.75 -23.92
N LEU A 118 6.04 -3.44 -24.25
CA LEU A 118 4.83 -2.73 -24.67
C LEU A 118 4.99 -2.17 -26.09
N THR A 119 3.90 -2.17 -26.86
CA THR A 119 3.87 -1.71 -28.27
C THR A 119 3.49 -0.24 -28.44
N GLY A 120 3.70 0.58 -27.40
CA GLY A 120 3.28 1.99 -27.34
C GLY A 120 4.21 2.96 -28.08
N ARG A 121 3.82 4.25 -28.14
CA ARG A 121 4.64 5.31 -28.76
C ARG A 121 5.90 5.63 -27.97
N ASP A 122 5.82 5.52 -26.64
CA ASP A 122 6.96 5.65 -25.74
C ASP A 122 6.95 4.46 -24.78
N PRO A 123 7.56 3.33 -25.19
CA PRO A 123 7.47 2.09 -24.43
C PRO A 123 8.09 2.19 -23.03
N ALA A 124 9.06 3.09 -22.81
CA ALA A 124 9.65 3.31 -21.49
C ALA A 124 8.67 4.05 -20.57
N ALA A 125 8.11 5.17 -21.02
CA ALA A 125 7.13 5.92 -20.23
C ALA A 125 5.82 5.13 -20.00
N ASP A 126 5.39 4.34 -21.00
CA ASP A 126 4.23 3.44 -20.86
C ASP A 126 4.49 2.36 -19.81
N SER A 127 5.70 1.81 -19.77
CA SER A 127 6.11 0.78 -18.79
C SER A 127 6.13 1.33 -17.37
N GLU A 128 6.70 2.53 -17.20
CA GLU A 128 6.70 3.21 -15.90
C GLU A 128 5.28 3.52 -15.42
N ARG A 129 4.42 4.05 -16.31
CA ARG A 129 3.00 4.32 -15.99
C ARG A 129 2.27 3.05 -15.56
N LEU A 130 2.46 1.95 -16.28
CA LEU A 130 1.86 0.66 -15.93
C LEU A 130 2.31 0.20 -14.54
N TRP A 131 3.61 0.29 -14.25
CA TRP A 131 4.16 -0.06 -12.96
C TRP A 131 3.62 0.82 -11.82
N LEU A 132 3.56 2.14 -12.01
CA LEU A 132 3.01 3.08 -11.02
C LEU A 132 1.55 2.75 -10.69
N ARG A 133 0.73 2.40 -11.68
CA ARG A 133 -0.65 1.97 -11.45
C ARG A 133 -0.77 0.69 -10.63
N LEU A 134 0.13 -0.29 -10.84
CA LEU A 134 0.20 -1.48 -9.98
C LEU A 134 0.57 -1.13 -8.54
N VAL A 135 1.54 -0.22 -8.36
CA VAL A 135 1.96 0.26 -7.03
C VAL A 135 0.80 0.99 -6.33
N GLU A 136 0.04 1.84 -7.02
CA GLU A 136 -1.13 2.53 -6.47
C GLU A 136 -2.21 1.55 -6.01
N LEU A 137 -2.50 0.53 -6.81
CA LEU A 137 -3.46 -0.51 -6.47
C LEU A 137 -2.97 -1.34 -5.26
N CYS A 138 -1.70 -1.73 -5.24
CA CYS A 138 -1.08 -2.43 -4.12
C CYS A 138 -1.19 -1.63 -2.80
N ARG A 139 -0.88 -0.33 -2.86
CA ARG A 139 -1.01 0.58 -1.72
C ARG A 139 -2.42 0.59 -1.16
N ALA A 140 -3.41 0.67 -2.06
CA ALA A 140 -4.81 0.74 -1.68
C ALA A 140 -5.31 -0.58 -1.08
N GLN A 141 -4.95 -1.72 -1.68
CA GLN A 141 -5.54 -3.04 -1.37
C GLN A 141 -4.74 -3.89 -0.37
N ALA A 142 -3.42 -3.75 -0.31
CA ALA A 142 -2.55 -4.60 0.50
C ALA A 142 -1.74 -3.81 1.54
N GLU A 143 -1.02 -2.76 1.14
CA GLU A 143 -0.01 -2.16 2.03
C GLU A 143 -0.61 -1.57 3.31
N ARG A 144 -1.77 -0.88 3.21
CA ARG A 144 -2.45 -0.31 4.38
C ARG A 144 -2.80 -1.39 5.41
N ARG A 145 -3.32 -2.53 4.96
CA ARG A 145 -3.68 -3.66 5.80
C ARG A 145 -2.43 -4.29 6.43
N LEU A 146 -1.42 -4.60 5.62
CA LEU A 146 -0.17 -5.20 6.08
C LEU A 146 0.53 -4.32 7.13
N VAL A 147 0.58 -2.99 6.91
CA VAL A 147 1.14 -2.04 7.88
C VAL A 147 0.35 -2.03 9.18
N ALA A 148 -0.98 -2.05 9.11
CA ALA A 148 -1.83 -2.08 10.30
C ALA A 148 -1.65 -3.39 11.10
N GLU A 149 -1.62 -4.53 10.42
CA GLU A 149 -1.39 -5.85 11.03
C GLU A 149 -0.02 -5.91 11.72
N MET A 150 1.06 -5.50 11.02
CA MET A 150 2.41 -5.45 11.59
C MET A 150 2.50 -4.50 12.79
N ALA A 151 1.92 -3.31 12.69
CA ALA A 151 1.91 -2.36 13.79
C ALA A 151 1.14 -2.88 15.01
N GLY A 152 -0.01 -3.51 14.79
CA GLY A 152 -0.83 -4.13 15.84
C GLY A 152 -0.08 -5.23 16.59
N ARG A 153 0.64 -6.09 15.87
CA ARG A 153 1.49 -7.14 16.49
C ARG A 153 2.61 -6.54 17.35
N VAL A 154 3.32 -5.52 16.84
CA VAL A 154 4.35 -4.84 17.63
C VAL A 154 3.77 -4.14 18.85
N GLN A 155 2.57 -3.57 18.74
CA GLN A 155 1.87 -2.95 19.88
C GLN A 155 1.43 -3.99 20.92
N ALA A 156 1.06 -5.20 20.48
CA ALA A 156 0.75 -6.33 21.34
C ALA A 156 1.98 -6.93 22.05
N GLY A 157 3.19 -6.40 21.82
CA GLY A 157 4.42 -6.85 22.45
C GLY A 157 5.29 -7.75 21.58
N GLU A 158 4.86 -8.09 20.37
CA GLU A 158 5.63 -8.98 19.50
C GLU A 158 6.87 -8.30 18.89
N SER A 159 7.92 -9.10 18.71
CA SER A 159 9.05 -8.74 17.85
C SER A 159 8.88 -9.44 16.51
N ILE A 160 8.79 -8.67 15.42
CA ILE A 160 8.49 -9.18 14.09
C ILE A 160 9.63 -8.91 13.12
N ASP A 161 9.98 -9.91 12.30
CA ASP A 161 10.88 -9.71 11.17
C ASP A 161 10.09 -9.13 10.01
N VAL A 162 10.28 -7.83 9.76
CA VAL A 162 9.50 -7.08 8.76
C VAL A 162 10.08 -7.32 7.38
N ALA A 163 11.38 -7.15 7.24
CA ALA A 163 12.14 -7.35 6.02
C ALA A 163 13.41 -8.14 6.34
N HIS A 164 14.04 -8.74 5.35
CA HIS A 164 15.28 -9.49 5.58
C HIS A 164 16.35 -8.58 6.21
N GLY A 165 16.80 -8.94 7.41
CA GLY A 165 17.78 -8.17 8.19
C GLY A 165 17.20 -7.02 9.02
N LEU A 166 15.86 -6.88 9.13
CA LEU A 166 15.18 -5.90 9.99
C LEU A 166 14.11 -6.56 10.84
N THR A 167 14.29 -6.47 12.16
CA THR A 167 13.27 -6.76 13.17
C THR A 167 12.71 -5.46 13.75
N VAL A 168 11.39 -5.38 13.90
CA VAL A 168 10.70 -4.27 14.60
C VAL A 168 10.07 -4.83 15.87
N HIS A 169 10.22 -4.13 16.99
CA HIS A 169 9.80 -4.60 18.31
C HIS A 169 9.33 -3.45 19.21
N PRO A 170 8.72 -3.73 20.39
CA PRO A 170 8.16 -2.67 21.24
C PRO A 170 9.18 -1.66 21.75
N GLY A 171 10.46 -2.04 21.81
CA GLY A 171 11.55 -1.15 22.22
C GLY A 171 12.14 -0.30 21.08
N GLY A 172 11.97 -0.70 19.82
CA GLY A 172 12.57 0.00 18.70
C GLY A 172 12.68 -0.83 17.42
N VAL A 173 13.78 -0.63 16.70
CA VAL A 173 14.16 -1.40 15.52
C VAL A 173 15.53 -2.00 15.71
N ARG A 174 15.70 -3.23 15.22
CA ARG A 174 16.96 -3.97 15.31
C ARG A 174 17.32 -4.50 13.93
N GLY A 175 18.50 -4.12 13.45
CA GLY A 175 19.14 -4.75 12.31
C GLY A 175 20.22 -5.73 12.75
N HIS A 176 21.06 -6.14 11.79
CA HIS A 176 22.10 -7.14 12.05
C HIS A 176 23.20 -6.66 13.01
N ARG A 177 23.60 -5.38 12.93
CA ARG A 177 24.71 -4.81 13.74
C ARG A 177 24.30 -3.63 14.62
N VAL A 178 23.07 -3.13 14.46
CA VAL A 178 22.60 -1.88 15.10
C VAL A 178 21.21 -2.12 15.67
N SER A 179 20.97 -1.59 16.86
CA SER A 179 19.64 -1.52 17.47
C SER A 179 19.35 -0.06 17.86
N LEU A 180 18.17 0.43 17.53
CA LEU A 180 17.73 1.80 17.79
C LEU A 180 16.47 1.77 18.64
N SER A 181 16.43 2.58 19.70
CA SER A 181 15.19 2.85 20.42
C SER A 181 14.25 3.72 19.57
N TRP A 182 12.96 3.75 19.91
CA TRP A 182 12.01 4.62 19.23
C TRP A 182 12.34 6.12 19.32
N SER A 183 12.97 6.56 20.41
CA SER A 183 13.46 7.94 20.54
C SER A 183 14.61 8.25 19.59
N ALA A 184 15.43 7.25 19.26
CA ALA A 184 16.54 7.38 18.32
C ALA A 184 16.11 7.27 16.86
N VAL A 185 14.93 6.71 16.55
CA VAL A 185 14.44 6.58 15.16
C VAL A 185 13.78 7.88 14.70
N ALA A 186 14.35 8.54 13.69
CA ALA A 186 13.72 9.70 13.05
C ALA A 186 12.61 9.25 12.08
N GLY A 187 12.88 8.24 11.25
CA GLY A 187 11.97 7.69 10.25
C GLY A 187 12.74 6.85 9.23
N ALA A 188 12.15 6.57 8.06
CA ALA A 188 12.84 5.93 6.95
C ALA A 188 12.55 6.60 5.61
N THR A 189 13.50 6.57 4.69
CA THR A 189 13.37 7.10 3.32
C THR A 189 13.85 6.11 2.29
N VAL A 190 13.25 6.15 1.09
CA VAL A 190 13.69 5.35 -0.06
C VAL A 190 14.68 6.19 -0.86
N GLU A 191 15.89 5.69 -1.06
CA GLU A 191 16.94 6.37 -1.83
C GLU A 191 17.89 5.34 -2.45
N SER A 192 18.14 5.47 -3.75
CA SER A 192 19.11 4.64 -4.49
C SER A 192 18.91 3.13 -4.31
N GLY A 193 17.67 2.65 -4.45
CA GLY A 193 17.32 1.23 -4.33
C GLY A 193 17.42 0.67 -2.91
N ARG A 194 17.48 1.53 -1.90
CA ARG A 194 17.57 1.16 -0.48
C ARG A 194 16.56 1.92 0.35
N ILE A 195 16.14 1.29 1.44
CA ILE A 195 15.36 1.90 2.50
C ILE A 195 16.31 2.24 3.63
N TRP A 196 16.52 3.52 3.88
CA TRP A 196 17.42 4.03 4.91
C TRP A 196 16.64 4.38 6.16
N ILE A 197 16.97 3.77 7.30
CA ILE A 197 16.43 4.19 8.61
C ILE A 197 17.33 5.29 9.17
N LYS A 198 16.74 6.45 9.41
CA LYS A 198 17.42 7.66 9.88
C LYS A 198 17.38 7.73 11.40
N GLN A 199 18.48 8.19 12.00
CA GLN A 199 18.55 8.51 13.43
C GLN A 199 18.17 9.97 13.70
N SER A 200 17.64 10.24 14.88
CA SER A 200 17.29 11.60 15.32
C SER A 200 18.52 12.47 15.61
N SER A 201 19.64 11.86 16.04
CA SER A 201 20.82 12.56 16.56
C SER A 201 22.02 12.58 15.60
N GLY A 202 21.83 12.34 14.30
CA GLY A 202 22.93 12.31 13.32
C GLY A 202 22.46 12.28 11.87
N SER A 203 23.33 12.72 10.95
CA SER A 203 23.07 12.75 9.51
C SER A 203 23.40 11.42 8.81
N THR A 204 24.13 10.51 9.46
CA THR A 204 24.54 9.22 8.88
C THR A 204 23.46 8.16 9.07
N PRO A 205 22.94 7.56 7.99
CA PRO A 205 22.06 6.41 8.10
C PRO A 205 22.83 5.22 8.68
N VAL A 206 22.29 4.60 9.72
CA VAL A 206 22.95 3.49 10.44
C VAL A 206 22.41 2.12 10.05
N LEU A 207 21.26 2.07 9.37
CA LEU A 207 20.63 0.84 8.93
C LEU A 207 20.00 1.06 7.56
N TYR A 208 20.24 0.10 6.66
CA TYR A 208 19.57 0.09 5.37
C TYR A 208 19.07 -1.30 5.01
N ILE A 209 18.04 -1.33 4.16
CA ILE A 209 17.43 -2.55 3.65
C ILE A 209 17.35 -2.41 2.13
N PRO A 210 17.90 -3.35 1.33
CA PRO A 210 17.67 -3.37 -0.11
C PRO A 210 16.17 -3.33 -0.43
N GLN A 211 15.75 -2.47 -1.36
CA GLN A 211 14.33 -2.29 -1.70
C GLN A 211 13.69 -3.57 -2.27
N GLN A 212 14.50 -4.45 -2.87
CA GLN A 212 14.09 -5.76 -3.38
C GLN A 212 13.70 -6.77 -2.29
N ASN A 213 14.04 -6.51 -1.02
CA ASN A 213 13.66 -7.41 0.06
C ASN A 213 12.15 -7.35 0.29
N PRO A 214 11.48 -8.49 0.59
CA PRO A 214 10.08 -8.49 0.99
C PRO A 214 9.80 -7.45 2.08
N ASN A 215 8.72 -6.69 1.90
CA ASN A 215 8.22 -5.63 2.78
C ASN A 215 9.14 -4.43 3.02
N ALA A 216 10.30 -4.34 2.36
CA ALA A 216 11.20 -3.20 2.53
C ALA A 216 10.46 -1.86 2.30
N VAL A 217 9.62 -1.82 1.25
CA VAL A 217 8.80 -0.65 0.89
C VAL A 217 7.74 -0.27 1.94
N LEU A 218 7.38 -1.18 2.85
CA LEU A 218 6.41 -0.92 3.93
C LEU A 218 7.03 -0.23 5.15
N VAL A 219 8.35 -0.32 5.30
CA VAL A 219 9.08 0.17 6.49
C VAL A 219 8.80 1.64 6.79
N PRO A 220 8.85 2.59 5.82
CA PRO A 220 8.57 4.00 6.13
C PRO A 220 7.18 4.23 6.74
N ALA A 221 6.15 3.58 6.19
CA ALA A 221 4.78 3.68 6.67
C ALA A 221 4.61 3.03 8.05
N LEU A 222 5.21 1.86 8.26
CA LEU A 222 5.20 1.14 9.55
C LEU A 222 5.85 1.96 10.67
N LEU A 223 7.05 2.50 10.45
CA LEU A 223 7.72 3.33 11.45
C LEU A 223 6.91 4.58 11.78
N SER A 224 6.31 5.21 10.77
CA SER A 224 5.44 6.38 10.96
C SER A 224 4.20 6.04 11.80
N ALA A 225 3.56 4.90 11.54
CA ALA A 225 2.40 4.43 12.30
C ALA A 225 2.76 4.17 13.77
N LEU A 226 3.83 3.42 14.02
CA LEU A 226 4.29 3.08 15.37
C LEU A 226 4.74 4.31 16.17
N LYS A 227 5.33 5.32 15.52
CA LYS A 227 5.67 6.59 16.18
C LYS A 227 4.41 7.39 16.56
N ARG A 228 3.41 7.47 15.69
CA ARG A 228 2.14 8.16 16.01
C ARG A 228 1.43 7.52 17.20
N MET A 229 1.36 6.19 17.24
CA MET A 229 0.73 5.44 18.34
C MET A 229 1.41 5.65 19.70
N ARG A 230 2.66 6.12 19.73
CA ARG A 230 3.44 6.37 20.95
C ARG A 230 3.42 7.84 21.39
N ALA A 231 3.03 8.73 20.49
CA ALA A 231 2.98 10.16 20.73
C ALA A 231 1.60 10.63 21.23
N GLY A 232 0.55 9.83 21.01
CA GLY A 232 -0.77 9.99 21.62
C GLY A 232 -0.90 9.11 22.85
#